data_AF-A0A1M3I7D2-F1
#
_entry.id   AF-A0A1M3I7D2-F1
#
_cell.length_a   1.000
_cell.length_b   1.000
_cell.length_c   1.000
_cell.angle_alpha   90.00
_cell.angle_beta   90.00
_cell.angle_gamma   90.00
#
_symmetry.space_group_name_H-M   'P 1'
#
loop_
_entity.id
_entity.type
_entity.pdbx_description
1 polymer ?
#
loop_
_entity_poly.entity_id
_entity_poly.type
_entity_poly.pdbx_seq_one_letter_code
_entity_poly.pdbx_strand_id
1 'polypeptide(L)'
;MTTQASLEAPAGGKLIHGAAVSTKGINGTALLERAFAFAFRGLVYPQIWEDPVADMAGLEMREGQRIVTISSGGCNALSYLTADPAQVTAVDLNSAHVALGNLKRAAATHLPDYAHFRRFFGDADAKDNVAAYRRYIAPHLDERSRAYWEGRDLLGRRRISIFARGAYRYGLLGNFIGLAHFLARLHGMNPCDILSADGVEAQRAHFEAQMVPIFDKPLIKLLTNHPASLFGLGIPPAQYDKLAAGRSMADVLRERLEKLACDFPFAENYFAWQAFGRGYEKSPEASLPPYLQEGHYEALRERVGRLEVIQANMTDYLQQQEAQSVDRFLLLDAQDWMTDRQLNDLWSQISRTAAPGARVLFRTADEPSLLPGRLAQSLLDIWDYRQERSAQLTAQDRSSIYGGTHLYVRRD
;
A
#
# COMPACT_ATOMS: atom_id res chain seq x y z
N MET A 1 -36.54 -4.23 -8.31
CA MET A 1 -35.62 -5.07 -9.10
C MET A 1 -34.84 -4.13 -10.01
N THR A 2 -33.72 -3.62 -9.50
CA THR A 2 -32.88 -2.65 -10.21
C THR A 2 -31.68 -3.42 -10.72
N THR A 3 -31.64 -3.66 -12.03
CA THR A 3 -30.55 -4.32 -12.73
C THR A 3 -29.27 -3.50 -12.59
N GLN A 4 -28.35 -3.96 -11.74
CA GLN A 4 -26.95 -3.53 -11.76
C GLN A 4 -26.38 -3.88 -13.12
N ALA A 5 -26.04 -2.86 -13.92
CA ALA A 5 -25.29 -3.04 -15.14
C ALA A 5 -23.92 -3.62 -14.78
N SER A 6 -23.65 -4.85 -15.24
CA SER A 6 -22.37 -5.52 -15.11
C SER A 6 -21.30 -4.71 -15.84
N LEU A 7 -20.42 -4.06 -15.08
CA LEU A 7 -19.21 -3.41 -15.61
C LEU A 7 -18.32 -4.47 -16.28
N GLU A 8 -18.26 -4.49 -17.61
CA GLU A 8 -17.19 -5.17 -18.33
C GLU A 8 -15.87 -4.44 -18.04
N ALA A 9 -15.19 -4.83 -16.96
CA ALA A 9 -13.91 -4.21 -16.63
C ALA A 9 -12.89 -4.47 -17.76
N PRO A 10 -12.21 -3.43 -18.27
CA PRO A 10 -11.16 -3.60 -19.28
C PRO A 10 -10.03 -4.47 -18.73
N ALA A 11 -9.34 -5.21 -19.61
CA ALA A 11 -8.20 -6.05 -19.22
C ALA A 11 -7.18 -5.22 -18.41
N GLY A 12 -6.88 -5.62 -17.16
CA GLY A 12 -6.13 -4.80 -16.19
C GLY A 12 -4.78 -4.27 -16.68
N GLY A 13 -4.15 -4.95 -17.64
CA GLY A 13 -2.92 -4.49 -18.29
C GLY A 13 -3.07 -3.18 -19.11
N LYS A 14 -4.28 -2.85 -19.60
CA LYS A 14 -4.57 -1.57 -20.29
C LYS A 14 -4.73 -0.42 -19.29
N LEU A 15 -5.35 -0.67 -18.14
CA LEU A 15 -5.55 0.31 -17.08
C LEU A 15 -4.23 0.79 -16.49
N ILE A 16 -3.35 -0.14 -16.11
CA ILE A 16 -2.03 0.18 -15.55
C ILE A 16 -1.17 0.91 -16.58
N HIS A 17 -1.18 0.48 -17.84
CA HIS A 17 -0.40 1.14 -18.89
C HIS A 17 -0.87 2.58 -19.14
N GLY A 18 -2.19 2.83 -19.15
CA GLY A 18 -2.72 4.19 -19.32
C GLY A 18 -2.42 5.13 -18.14
N ALA A 19 -2.23 4.58 -16.94
CA ALA A 19 -1.91 5.34 -15.74
C ALA A 19 -0.40 5.57 -15.56
N ALA A 20 0.44 4.59 -15.86
CA ALA A 20 1.87 4.62 -15.53
C ALA A 20 2.79 4.96 -16.72
N VAL A 21 2.29 4.97 -17.97
CA VAL A 21 3.09 5.30 -19.16
C VAL A 21 2.65 6.67 -19.68
N SER A 22 3.51 7.67 -19.48
CA SER A 22 3.26 9.05 -19.89
C SER A 22 4.16 9.49 -21.05
N THR A 23 5.32 8.85 -21.21
CA THR A 23 6.32 9.19 -22.21
C THR A 23 6.00 8.55 -23.57
N LYS A 24 5.81 9.37 -24.61
CA LYS A 24 5.63 8.90 -26.00
C LYS A 24 6.99 8.60 -26.64
N GLY A 25 7.05 7.55 -27.48
CA GLY A 25 8.23 7.18 -28.26
C GLY A 25 9.00 5.96 -27.74
N ILE A 26 10.23 5.77 -28.23
CA ILE A 26 11.18 4.73 -27.81
C ILE A 26 12.43 5.44 -27.29
N ASN A 27 12.48 5.73 -26.00
CA ASN A 27 13.64 6.25 -25.29
C ASN A 27 13.81 5.50 -23.96
N GLY A 28 14.93 5.72 -23.26
CA GLY A 28 15.25 5.02 -22.00
C GLY A 28 14.14 5.12 -20.95
N THR A 29 13.57 6.31 -20.76
CA THR A 29 12.48 6.57 -19.80
C THR A 29 11.20 5.83 -20.17
N ALA A 30 10.78 5.88 -21.44
CA ALA A 30 9.59 5.17 -21.92
C ALA A 30 9.74 3.64 -21.81
N LEU A 31 10.95 3.12 -22.02
CA LEU A 31 11.21 1.68 -21.85
C LEU A 31 11.11 1.28 -20.37
N LEU A 32 11.63 2.09 -19.47
CA LEU A 32 11.54 1.88 -18.02
C LEU A 32 10.09 1.98 -17.51
N GLU A 33 9.31 2.97 -17.97
CA GLU A 33 7.87 3.09 -17.66
C GLU A 33 7.09 1.86 -18.12
N ARG A 34 7.37 1.34 -19.32
CA ARG A 34 6.72 0.12 -19.83
C ARG A 34 7.13 -1.13 -19.05
N ALA A 35 8.41 -1.25 -18.68
CA ALA A 35 8.90 -2.36 -17.86
C ALA A 35 8.25 -2.33 -16.47
N PHE A 36 8.11 -1.14 -15.88
CA PHE A 36 7.40 -0.92 -14.63
C PHE A 36 5.92 -1.31 -14.76
N ALA A 37 5.21 -0.79 -15.76
CA ALA A 37 3.80 -1.13 -16.01
C ALA A 37 3.59 -2.64 -16.23
N PHE A 38 4.57 -3.34 -16.80
CA PHE A 38 4.55 -4.79 -16.93
C PHE A 38 4.75 -5.49 -15.57
N ALA A 39 5.74 -5.08 -14.77
CA ALA A 39 5.97 -5.62 -13.43
C ALA A 39 4.75 -5.42 -12.51
N PHE A 40 4.02 -4.31 -12.69
CA PHE A 40 2.82 -3.96 -11.95
C PHE A 40 1.57 -4.77 -12.31
N ARG A 41 1.62 -5.64 -13.33
CA ARG A 41 0.49 -6.55 -13.65
C ARG A 41 0.34 -7.69 -12.65
N GLY A 42 1.40 -8.00 -11.91
CA GLY A 42 1.42 -9.03 -10.88
C GLY A 42 1.06 -8.51 -9.50
N LEU A 43 1.20 -9.36 -8.48
CA LEU A 43 1.15 -8.93 -7.09
C LEU A 43 2.35 -8.03 -6.80
N VAL A 44 2.12 -6.75 -6.51
CA VAL A 44 3.21 -5.81 -6.19
C VAL A 44 3.60 -6.00 -4.73
N TYR A 45 2.63 -5.84 -3.83
CA TYR A 45 2.83 -5.99 -2.40
C TYR A 45 1.71 -6.86 -1.78
N PRO A 46 2.06 -7.86 -0.96
CA PRO A 46 1.09 -8.60 -0.15
C PRO A 46 0.60 -7.81 1.09
N GLN A 47 1.36 -6.79 1.49
CA GLN A 47 1.06 -5.83 2.55
C GLN A 47 1.32 -4.41 2.03
N ILE A 48 0.36 -3.51 2.20
CA ILE A 48 0.48 -2.08 1.91
C ILE A 48 1.47 -1.39 2.85
N TRP A 49 2.17 -0.35 2.40
CA TRP A 49 3.23 0.36 3.14
C TRP A 49 2.82 1.78 3.50
N GLU A 50 1.57 1.93 3.92
CA GLU A 50 0.95 3.19 4.29
C GLU A 50 0.22 2.96 5.61
N ASP A 51 0.55 3.73 6.64
CA ASP A 51 0.02 3.47 7.98
C ASP A 51 -1.48 3.82 8.09
N PRO A 52 -2.38 2.82 8.25
CA PRO A 52 -3.81 3.08 8.38
C PRO A 52 -4.14 3.83 9.67
N VAL A 53 -3.30 3.78 10.71
CA VAL A 53 -3.53 4.52 11.96
C VAL A 53 -3.31 6.01 11.72
N ALA A 54 -2.24 6.38 11.02
CA ALA A 54 -2.02 7.76 10.60
C ALA A 54 -3.14 8.23 9.66
N ASP A 55 -3.58 7.39 8.72
CA ASP A 55 -4.68 7.71 7.82
C ASP A 55 -5.98 8.04 8.57
N MET A 56 -6.41 7.16 9.48
CA MET A 56 -7.62 7.34 10.28
C MET A 56 -7.54 8.60 11.13
N ALA A 57 -6.37 8.89 11.70
CA ALA A 57 -6.13 10.09 12.51
C ALA A 57 -6.10 11.39 11.69
N GLY A 58 -5.59 11.37 10.46
CA GLY A 58 -5.56 12.55 9.59
C GLY A 58 -6.93 12.86 8.99
N LEU A 59 -7.61 11.81 8.54
CA LEU A 59 -8.94 11.90 7.98
C LEU A 59 -10.04 12.07 9.03
N GLU A 60 -9.73 11.93 10.33
CA GLU A 60 -10.75 11.91 11.38
C GLU A 60 -11.92 11.01 10.97
N MET A 61 -11.60 9.74 10.71
CA MET A 61 -12.60 8.75 10.34
C MET A 61 -13.54 8.53 11.53
N ARG A 62 -14.85 8.57 11.24
CA ARG A 62 -15.91 8.44 12.24
C ARG A 62 -17.01 7.53 11.69
N GLU A 63 -17.89 7.12 12.61
CA GLU A 63 -19.05 6.30 12.30
C GLU A 63 -19.90 6.92 11.17
N GLY A 64 -20.43 6.06 10.31
CA GLY A 64 -21.40 6.46 9.28
C GLY A 64 -20.81 7.15 8.05
N GLN A 65 -19.49 7.36 8.01
CA GLN A 65 -18.83 7.98 6.85
C GLN A 65 -18.69 7.03 5.67
N ARG A 66 -18.68 7.60 4.46
CA ARG A 66 -18.37 6.91 3.20
C ARG A 66 -16.94 7.21 2.78
N ILE A 67 -16.14 6.15 2.66
CA ILE A 67 -14.71 6.23 2.40
C ILE A 67 -14.43 5.67 1.01
N VAL A 68 -13.69 6.42 0.19
CA VAL A 68 -13.15 5.94 -1.09
C VAL A 68 -11.62 5.90 -0.98
N THR A 69 -11.04 4.73 -1.27
CA THR A 69 -9.60 4.49 -1.11
C THR A 69 -9.04 3.67 -2.26
N ILE A 70 -7.74 3.79 -2.54
CA ILE A 70 -7.05 2.83 -3.40
C ILE A 70 -6.87 1.51 -2.64
N SER A 71 -7.22 0.38 -3.25
CA SER A 71 -7.23 -0.91 -2.55
C SER A 71 -5.85 -1.35 -2.09
N SER A 72 -4.86 -1.40 -2.99
CA SER A 72 -3.48 -1.78 -2.68
C SER A 72 -3.42 -3.09 -1.87
N GLY A 73 -4.18 -4.08 -2.34
CA GLY A 73 -4.29 -5.40 -1.69
C GLY A 73 -5.22 -5.45 -0.47
N GLY A 74 -5.91 -4.36 -0.15
CA GLY A 74 -7.06 -4.30 0.74
C GLY A 74 -6.78 -4.17 2.25
N CYS A 75 -5.52 -4.18 2.70
CA CYS A 75 -5.19 -4.11 4.13
C CYS A 75 -5.75 -2.86 4.81
N ASN A 76 -5.52 -1.71 4.18
CA ASN A 76 -5.95 -0.42 4.72
C ASN A 76 -7.46 -0.27 4.65
N ALA A 77 -8.07 -0.64 3.52
CA ALA A 77 -9.53 -0.65 3.39
C ALA A 77 -10.24 -1.51 4.46
N LEU A 78 -9.69 -2.67 4.79
CA LEU A 78 -10.19 -3.50 5.90
C LEU A 78 -9.93 -2.86 7.27
N SER A 79 -8.79 -2.19 7.44
CA SER A 79 -8.46 -1.49 8.69
C SER A 79 -9.42 -0.32 8.95
N TYR A 80 -9.87 0.38 7.91
CA TYR A 80 -10.83 1.48 8.06
C TYR A 80 -12.20 1.02 8.56
N LEU A 81 -12.55 -0.26 8.44
CA LEU A 81 -13.79 -0.81 9.00
C LEU A 81 -13.81 -0.78 10.54
N THR A 82 -12.66 -0.64 11.21
CA THR A 82 -12.60 -0.51 12.67
C THR A 82 -13.18 0.83 13.14
N ALA A 83 -13.19 1.86 12.28
CA ALA A 83 -13.79 3.16 12.54
C ALA A 83 -15.33 3.22 12.32
N ASP A 84 -15.97 2.08 12.07
CA ASP A 84 -17.42 1.94 11.85
C ASP A 84 -18.02 2.77 10.68
N PRO A 85 -17.39 2.82 9.51
CA PRO A 85 -17.91 3.57 8.37
C PRO A 85 -19.24 2.97 7.88
N ALA A 86 -20.04 3.80 7.21
CA ALA A 86 -21.21 3.32 6.47
C ALA A 86 -20.78 2.45 5.28
N GLN A 87 -19.68 2.83 4.62
CA GLN A 87 -19.15 2.11 3.46
C GLN A 87 -17.66 2.41 3.26
N VAL A 88 -16.91 1.41 2.83
CA VAL A 88 -15.56 1.58 2.27
C VAL A 88 -15.56 1.05 0.84
N THR A 89 -15.23 1.89 -0.13
CA THR A 89 -15.02 1.46 -1.51
C THR A 89 -13.53 1.52 -1.85
N ALA A 90 -12.95 0.35 -2.09
CA ALA A 90 -11.55 0.18 -2.43
C ALA A 90 -11.39 -0.05 -3.94
N VAL A 91 -10.83 0.94 -4.64
CA VAL A 91 -10.66 0.93 -6.09
C VAL A 91 -9.22 0.61 -6.46
N ASP A 92 -8.98 -0.23 -7.47
CA ASP A 92 -7.61 -0.52 -7.92
C ASP A 92 -7.55 -0.79 -9.43
N LEU A 93 -6.44 -0.41 -10.06
CA LEU A 93 -6.16 -0.74 -11.46
C LEU A 93 -5.65 -2.19 -11.59
N ASN A 94 -4.98 -2.69 -10.55
CA ASN A 94 -4.30 -3.97 -10.53
C ASN A 94 -5.24 -5.10 -10.11
N SER A 95 -5.53 -6.00 -11.06
CA SER A 95 -6.35 -7.20 -10.82
C SER A 95 -5.80 -8.12 -9.72
N ALA A 96 -4.47 -8.18 -9.52
CA ALA A 96 -3.88 -8.98 -8.45
C ALA A 96 -4.18 -8.40 -7.06
N HIS A 97 -4.21 -7.08 -6.92
CA HIS A 97 -4.60 -6.40 -5.70
C HIS A 97 -6.09 -6.56 -5.42
N VAL A 98 -6.93 -6.44 -6.45
CA VAL A 98 -8.38 -6.71 -6.34
C VAL A 98 -8.63 -8.15 -5.89
N ALA A 99 -7.94 -9.12 -6.49
CA ALA A 99 -8.03 -10.53 -6.08
C ALA A 99 -7.57 -10.76 -4.63
N LEU A 100 -6.57 -10.02 -4.15
CA LEU A 100 -6.12 -10.07 -2.75
C LEU A 100 -7.11 -9.40 -1.79
N GLY A 101 -7.68 -8.25 -2.16
CA GLY A 101 -8.74 -7.60 -1.39
C GLY A 101 -9.97 -8.49 -1.25
N ASN A 102 -10.43 -9.10 -2.35
CA ASN A 102 -11.54 -10.06 -2.34
C ASN A 102 -11.23 -11.32 -1.52
N LEU A 103 -9.98 -11.82 -1.57
CA LEU A 103 -9.54 -12.93 -0.73
C LEU A 103 -9.68 -12.61 0.76
N LYS A 104 -9.19 -11.44 1.18
CA LYS A 104 -9.27 -11.00 2.58
C LYS A 104 -10.72 -10.74 3.01
N ARG A 105 -11.52 -10.10 2.15
CA ARG A 105 -12.96 -9.86 2.39
C ARG A 105 -13.72 -11.17 2.64
N ALA A 106 -13.56 -12.15 1.74
CA ALA A 106 -14.20 -13.45 1.88
C ALA A 106 -13.68 -14.22 3.10
N ALA A 107 -12.37 -14.15 3.37
CA ALA A 107 -11.77 -14.81 4.53
C ALA A 107 -12.25 -14.26 5.87
N ALA A 108 -12.44 -12.94 5.99
CA ALA A 108 -12.96 -12.33 7.21
C ALA A 108 -14.38 -12.83 7.54
N THR A 109 -15.17 -13.15 6.52
CA THR A 109 -16.54 -13.67 6.68
C THR A 109 -16.58 -15.18 6.93
N HIS A 110 -15.77 -15.95 6.21
CA HIS A 110 -15.98 -17.39 6.06
C HIS A 110 -14.93 -18.26 6.76
N LEU A 111 -13.79 -17.71 7.20
CA LEU A 111 -12.90 -18.48 8.05
C LEU A 111 -13.57 -18.75 9.42
N PRO A 112 -13.31 -19.90 10.06
CA PRO A 112 -14.02 -20.31 11.27
C PRO A 112 -13.88 -19.35 12.46
N ASP A 113 -12.68 -18.78 12.64
CA ASP A 113 -12.31 -18.00 13.81
C ASP A 113 -11.09 -17.10 13.53
N TYR A 114 -10.75 -16.28 14.52
CA TYR A 114 -9.58 -15.39 14.46
C TYR A 114 -8.27 -16.16 14.26
N ALA A 115 -8.08 -17.31 14.90
CA ALA A 115 -6.84 -18.10 14.77
C ALA A 115 -6.61 -18.54 13.31
N HIS A 116 -7.67 -18.92 12.59
CA HIS A 116 -7.60 -19.20 11.15
C HIS A 116 -7.25 -17.95 10.35
N PHE A 117 -7.86 -16.81 10.68
CA PHE A 117 -7.61 -15.53 9.98
C PHE A 117 -6.17 -15.04 10.20
N ARG A 118 -5.69 -15.05 11.44
CA ARG A 118 -4.30 -14.74 11.83
C ARG A 118 -3.30 -15.69 11.20
N ARG A 119 -3.54 -17.01 11.20
CA ARG A 119 -2.64 -17.97 10.52
C ARG A 119 -2.58 -17.70 9.01
N PHE A 120 -3.71 -17.33 8.40
CA PHE A 120 -3.78 -17.12 6.96
C PHE A 120 -3.05 -15.85 6.53
N PHE A 121 -3.28 -14.72 7.22
CA PHE A 121 -2.73 -13.43 6.83
C PHE A 121 -1.60 -12.96 7.74
N GLY A 122 -1.68 -13.12 9.05
CA GLY A 122 -0.58 -12.79 9.96
C GLY A 122 0.67 -13.65 9.74
N ASP A 123 0.55 -14.96 9.96
CA ASP A 123 1.70 -15.87 9.81
C ASP A 123 2.01 -16.12 8.34
N ALA A 124 0.95 -16.36 7.55
CA ALA A 124 0.98 -16.53 6.10
C ALA A 124 2.01 -17.55 5.57
N ASP A 125 2.35 -18.56 6.38
CA ASP A 125 3.39 -19.54 6.08
C ASP A 125 3.02 -21.00 6.44
N ALA A 126 1.73 -21.28 6.66
CA ALA A 126 1.25 -22.61 7.02
C ALA A 126 0.64 -23.38 5.83
N LYS A 127 1.02 -24.65 5.65
CA LYS A 127 0.44 -25.53 4.61
C LYS A 127 -1.09 -25.64 4.69
N ASP A 128 -1.61 -25.59 5.90
CA ASP A 128 -3.05 -25.64 6.20
C ASP A 128 -3.82 -24.48 5.58
N ASN A 129 -3.17 -23.35 5.29
CA ASN A 129 -3.81 -22.22 4.62
C ASN A 129 -4.34 -22.61 3.23
N VAL A 130 -3.68 -23.53 2.51
CA VAL A 130 -4.20 -23.99 1.21
C VAL A 130 -5.47 -24.83 1.37
N ALA A 131 -5.55 -25.63 2.43
CA ALA A 131 -6.76 -26.41 2.73
C ALA A 131 -7.89 -25.49 3.22
N ALA A 132 -7.59 -24.55 4.11
CA ALA A 132 -8.54 -23.54 4.58
C ALA A 132 -9.09 -22.69 3.44
N TYR A 133 -8.24 -22.26 2.50
CA TYR A 133 -8.67 -21.58 1.29
C TYR A 133 -9.70 -22.39 0.51
N ARG A 134 -9.40 -23.65 0.19
CA ARG A 134 -10.29 -24.50 -0.62
C ARG A 134 -11.64 -24.74 0.05
N ARG A 135 -11.63 -24.91 1.38
CA ARG A 135 -12.82 -25.26 2.15
C ARG A 135 -13.70 -24.06 2.44
N TYR A 136 -13.10 -22.94 2.86
CA TYR A 136 -13.83 -21.83 3.46
C TYR A 136 -13.84 -20.56 2.60
N ILE A 137 -12.87 -20.35 1.70
CA ILE A 137 -12.74 -19.07 0.97
C ILE A 137 -13.12 -19.22 -0.50
N ALA A 138 -12.54 -20.20 -1.19
CA ALA A 138 -12.70 -20.40 -2.63
C ALA A 138 -14.16 -20.50 -3.12
N PRO A 139 -15.11 -21.12 -2.38
CA PRO A 139 -16.51 -21.17 -2.78
C PRO A 139 -17.21 -19.81 -2.83
N HIS A 140 -16.67 -18.80 -2.13
CA HIS A 140 -17.27 -17.47 -1.98
C HIS A 140 -16.53 -16.37 -2.74
N LEU A 141 -15.51 -16.72 -3.50
CA LEU A 141 -14.81 -15.78 -4.38
C LEU A 141 -15.54 -15.65 -5.71
N ASP A 142 -15.51 -14.43 -6.25
CA ASP A 142 -15.87 -14.21 -7.65
C ASP A 142 -14.93 -14.99 -8.58
N GLU A 143 -15.42 -15.27 -9.79
CA GLU A 143 -14.71 -16.08 -10.78
C GLU A 143 -13.31 -15.56 -11.10
N ARG A 144 -13.14 -14.23 -11.19
CA ARG A 144 -11.85 -13.62 -11.56
C ARG A 144 -10.83 -13.75 -10.43
N SER A 145 -11.23 -13.43 -9.20
CA SER A 145 -10.35 -13.59 -8.03
C SER A 145 -9.97 -15.04 -7.81
N ARG A 146 -10.94 -15.97 -7.96
CA ARG A 146 -10.67 -17.41 -7.86
C ARG A 146 -9.72 -17.89 -8.95
N ALA A 147 -9.94 -17.51 -10.21
CA ALA A 147 -9.07 -17.86 -11.33
C ALA A 147 -7.64 -17.34 -11.12
N TYR A 148 -7.47 -16.14 -10.56
CA TYR A 148 -6.16 -15.61 -10.21
C TYR A 148 -5.42 -16.51 -9.20
N TRP A 149 -6.06 -16.84 -8.08
CA TRP A 149 -5.46 -17.62 -6.99
C TRP A 149 -5.24 -19.10 -7.33
N GLU A 150 -6.14 -19.69 -8.13
CA GLU A 150 -6.01 -21.06 -8.62
C GLU A 150 -5.07 -21.19 -9.82
N GLY A 151 -4.84 -20.09 -10.55
CA GLY A 151 -3.86 -20.02 -11.62
C GLY A 151 -2.43 -20.25 -11.13
N ARG A 152 -1.51 -20.49 -12.08
CA ARG A 152 -0.14 -20.91 -11.78
C ARG A 152 0.86 -19.74 -11.89
N ASP A 153 1.89 -19.78 -11.04
CA ASP A 153 3.09 -18.96 -11.18
C ASP A 153 4.00 -19.50 -12.30
N LEU A 154 5.11 -18.81 -12.57
CA LEU A 154 6.08 -19.20 -13.61
C LEU A 154 6.73 -20.57 -13.34
N LEU A 155 6.69 -21.06 -12.09
CA LEU A 155 7.19 -22.38 -11.69
C LEU A 155 6.08 -23.44 -11.69
N GLY A 156 4.91 -23.12 -12.25
CA GLY A 156 3.77 -24.03 -12.34
C GLY A 156 3.04 -24.26 -11.03
N ARG A 157 3.34 -23.54 -9.94
CA ARG A 157 2.66 -23.72 -8.65
C ARG A 157 1.42 -22.85 -8.58
N ARG A 158 0.33 -23.31 -7.96
CA ARG A 158 -0.86 -22.46 -7.78
C ARG A 158 -0.51 -21.23 -6.94
N ARG A 159 -0.95 -20.03 -7.34
CA ARG A 159 -0.60 -18.77 -6.66
C ARG A 159 -1.01 -18.77 -5.20
N ILE A 160 -2.13 -19.40 -4.83
CA ILE A 160 -2.55 -19.50 -3.42
C ILE A 160 -1.52 -20.15 -2.50
N SER A 161 -0.60 -20.97 -3.04
CA SER A 161 0.46 -21.62 -2.26
C SER A 161 1.49 -20.66 -1.66
N ILE A 162 1.45 -19.36 -1.97
CA ILE A 162 2.29 -18.36 -1.29
C ILE A 162 1.98 -18.28 0.22
N PHE A 163 0.71 -18.43 0.60
CA PHE A 163 0.27 -18.41 2.00
C PHE A 163 0.68 -19.66 2.80
N ALA A 164 1.28 -20.65 2.14
CA ALA A 164 1.90 -21.82 2.77
C ALA A 164 3.43 -21.71 2.85
N ARG A 165 4.01 -20.61 2.35
CA ARG A 165 5.46 -20.46 2.13
C ARG A 165 6.00 -19.10 2.58
N GLY A 166 5.20 -18.32 3.31
CA GLY A 166 5.48 -16.95 3.70
C GLY A 166 5.06 -15.98 2.60
N ALA A 167 3.79 -15.57 2.58
CA ALA A 167 3.24 -14.70 1.53
C ALA A 167 4.04 -13.39 1.36
N TYR A 168 4.58 -12.86 2.46
CA TYR A 168 5.40 -11.63 2.52
C TYR A 168 6.75 -11.74 1.82
N ARG A 169 7.15 -12.94 1.40
CA ARG A 169 8.35 -13.18 0.59
C ARG A 169 8.10 -13.07 -0.91
N TYR A 170 6.85 -12.91 -1.32
CA TYR A 170 6.42 -12.87 -2.71
C TYR A 170 5.92 -11.48 -3.12
N GLY A 171 5.70 -11.32 -4.43
CA GLY A 171 5.39 -10.03 -5.03
C GLY A 171 6.66 -9.22 -5.32
N LEU A 172 6.50 -8.09 -6.00
CA LEU A 172 7.60 -7.21 -6.37
C LEU A 172 8.41 -6.77 -5.13
N LEU A 173 7.71 -6.37 -4.07
CA LEU A 173 8.35 -5.91 -2.84
C LEU A 173 8.98 -7.02 -2.00
N GLY A 174 8.30 -8.16 -1.85
CA GLY A 174 8.85 -9.31 -1.12
C GLY A 174 10.13 -9.87 -1.75
N ASN A 175 10.23 -9.80 -3.10
CA ASN A 175 11.43 -10.15 -3.85
C ASN A 175 12.54 -9.11 -3.65
N PHE A 176 12.20 -7.82 -3.68
CA PHE A 176 13.15 -6.73 -3.45
C PHE A 176 13.79 -6.78 -2.05
N ILE A 177 12.97 -6.90 -1.00
CA ILE A 177 13.45 -7.07 0.37
C ILE A 177 14.30 -8.35 0.47
N GLY A 178 13.90 -9.43 -0.22
CA GLY A 178 14.69 -10.66 -0.28
C GLY A 178 16.08 -10.48 -0.90
N LEU A 179 16.20 -9.68 -1.96
CA LEU A 179 17.48 -9.33 -2.57
C LEU A 179 18.32 -8.45 -1.66
N ALA A 180 17.72 -7.45 -1.01
CA ALA A 180 18.41 -6.61 -0.03
C ALA A 180 18.98 -7.44 1.13
N HIS A 181 18.20 -8.40 1.65
CA HIS A 181 18.66 -9.35 2.66
C HIS A 181 19.81 -10.22 2.19
N PHE A 182 19.77 -10.69 0.95
CA PHE A 182 20.85 -11.48 0.37
C PHE A 182 22.15 -10.66 0.26
N LEU A 183 22.07 -9.42 -0.23
CA LEU A 183 23.21 -8.51 -0.34
C LEU A 183 23.78 -8.15 1.04
N ALA A 184 22.92 -7.90 2.03
CA ALA A 184 23.35 -7.65 3.40
C ALA A 184 24.15 -8.84 3.97
N ARG A 185 23.67 -10.07 3.76
CA ARG A 185 24.37 -11.29 4.21
C ARG A 185 25.70 -11.51 3.51
N LEU A 186 25.80 -11.16 2.22
CA LEU A 186 27.06 -11.19 1.49
C LEU A 186 28.10 -10.22 2.10
N HIS A 187 27.64 -9.15 2.74
CA HIS A 187 28.45 -8.20 3.49
C HIS A 187 28.60 -8.54 4.98
N GLY A 188 28.20 -9.75 5.41
CA GLY A 188 28.38 -10.23 6.78
C GLY A 188 27.30 -9.79 7.77
N MET A 189 26.20 -9.19 7.30
CA MET A 189 25.09 -8.74 8.16
C MET A 189 23.83 -9.55 7.88
N ASN A 190 23.17 -10.03 8.92
CA ASN A 190 21.81 -10.58 8.81
C ASN A 190 20.79 -9.53 9.28
N PRO A 191 19.94 -8.98 8.39
CA PRO A 191 18.98 -7.94 8.77
C PRO A 191 17.99 -8.36 9.86
N CYS A 192 17.73 -9.66 10.03
CA CYS A 192 16.83 -10.14 11.08
C CYS A 192 17.37 -9.86 12.49
N ASP A 193 18.69 -9.73 12.65
CA ASP A 193 19.33 -9.66 13.98
C ASP A 193 18.92 -8.37 14.72
N ILE A 194 18.60 -7.29 13.99
CA ILE A 194 18.12 -6.04 14.59
C ILE A 194 16.83 -6.27 15.39
N LEU A 195 15.96 -7.18 14.96
CA LEU A 195 14.66 -7.42 15.60
C LEU A 195 14.77 -8.01 17.01
N SER A 196 15.97 -8.42 17.44
CA SER A 196 16.23 -8.84 18.82
C SER A 196 16.65 -7.68 19.73
N ALA A 197 16.72 -6.45 19.21
CA ALA A 197 17.04 -5.27 19.98
C ALA A 197 15.89 -4.91 20.94
N ASP A 198 16.24 -4.68 22.20
CA ASP A 198 15.30 -4.28 23.24
C ASP A 198 15.28 -2.76 23.39
N GLY A 199 14.24 -2.13 22.86
CA GLY A 199 14.06 -0.68 22.89
C GLY A 199 14.82 0.07 21.78
N VAL A 200 14.47 1.35 21.65
CA VAL A 200 14.91 2.21 20.55
C VAL A 200 16.42 2.49 20.62
N GLU A 201 16.98 2.58 21.82
CA GLU A 201 18.41 2.80 22.02
C GLU A 201 19.24 1.62 21.50
N ALA A 202 18.81 0.39 21.78
CA ALA A 202 19.46 -0.81 21.26
C ALA A 202 19.28 -0.95 19.75
N GLN A 203 18.09 -0.60 19.23
CA GLN A 203 17.81 -0.55 17.80
C GLN A 203 18.77 0.41 17.08
N ARG A 204 18.96 1.62 17.62
CA ARG A 204 19.88 2.63 17.08
C ARG A 204 21.33 2.18 17.11
N ALA A 205 21.78 1.64 18.25
CA ALA A 205 23.14 1.11 18.37
C ALA A 205 23.40 -0.03 17.35
N HIS A 206 22.44 -0.92 17.14
CA HIS A 206 22.54 -1.98 16.14
C HIS A 206 22.55 -1.41 14.71
N PHE A 207 21.65 -0.46 14.41
CA PHE A 207 21.56 0.19 13.10
C PHE A 207 22.88 0.87 12.71
N GLU A 208 23.44 1.67 13.61
CA GLU A 208 24.72 2.36 13.41
C GLU A 208 25.89 1.40 13.24
N ALA A 209 25.95 0.34 14.05
CA ALA A 209 27.05 -0.61 14.01
C ALA A 209 27.02 -1.53 12.79
N GLN A 210 25.83 -1.99 12.36
CA GLN A 210 25.67 -3.06 11.38
C GLN A 210 25.13 -2.57 10.04
N MET A 211 24.18 -1.62 10.02
CA MET A 211 23.48 -1.21 8.80
C MET A 211 24.11 -0.02 8.09
N VAL A 212 24.49 1.02 8.83
CA VAL A 212 25.13 2.22 8.26
C VAL A 212 26.35 1.88 7.39
N PRO A 213 27.29 1.01 7.79
CA PRO A 213 28.48 0.71 6.99
C PRO A 213 28.20 0.04 5.62
N ILE A 214 27.01 -0.53 5.43
CA ILE A 214 26.61 -1.13 4.15
C ILE A 214 26.36 -0.05 3.10
N PHE A 215 25.76 1.08 3.48
CA PHE A 215 25.47 2.17 2.56
C PHE A 215 26.73 2.81 1.98
N ASP A 216 27.89 2.63 2.63
CA ASP A 216 29.18 3.11 2.14
C ASP A 216 29.86 2.19 1.12
N LYS A 217 29.36 0.97 0.92
CA LYS A 217 29.95 0.02 -0.02
C LYS A 217 29.75 0.49 -1.48
N PRO A 218 30.79 0.47 -2.33
CA PRO A 218 30.70 0.93 -3.72
C PRO A 218 29.60 0.23 -4.53
N LEU A 219 29.41 -1.07 -4.31
CA LEU A 219 28.34 -1.85 -4.96
C LEU A 219 26.95 -1.32 -4.59
N ILE A 220 26.72 -1.00 -3.31
CA ILE A 220 25.44 -0.48 -2.83
C ILE A 220 25.18 0.90 -3.43
N LYS A 221 26.16 1.80 -3.36
CA LYS A 221 26.07 3.14 -3.99
C LYS A 221 25.78 3.04 -5.49
N LEU A 222 26.43 2.13 -6.21
CA LEU A 222 26.19 1.91 -7.64
C LEU A 222 24.76 1.43 -7.92
N LEU A 223 24.26 0.47 -7.14
CA LEU A 223 22.91 -0.07 -7.29
C LEU A 223 21.85 0.98 -6.97
N THR A 224 21.99 1.71 -5.86
CA THR A 224 21.03 2.74 -5.44
C THR A 224 21.03 3.94 -6.38
N ASN A 225 22.15 4.24 -7.05
CA ASN A 225 22.24 5.33 -8.01
C ASN A 225 21.51 5.05 -9.33
N HIS A 226 21.00 3.84 -9.54
CA HIS A 226 20.24 3.48 -10.73
C HIS A 226 18.73 3.68 -10.49
N PRO A 227 17.99 4.41 -11.36
CA PRO A 227 16.57 4.69 -11.17
C PRO A 227 15.65 3.47 -11.01
N ALA A 228 16.04 2.33 -11.59
CA ALA A 228 15.29 1.09 -11.44
C ALA A 228 15.41 0.43 -10.04
N SER A 229 16.31 0.91 -9.18
CA SER A 229 16.50 0.37 -7.83
C SER A 229 15.23 0.45 -6.97
N LEU A 230 14.37 1.44 -7.22
CA LEU A 230 13.14 1.67 -6.47
C LEU A 230 11.93 0.90 -7.03
N PHE A 231 12.07 0.20 -8.17
CA PHE A 231 10.97 -0.59 -8.75
C PHE A 231 10.46 -1.63 -7.77
N GLY A 232 11.38 -2.24 -7.02
CA GLY A 232 11.06 -3.19 -5.97
C GLY A 232 10.18 -2.61 -4.87
N LEU A 233 10.33 -1.32 -4.58
CA LEU A 233 9.50 -0.57 -3.63
C LEU A 233 8.15 -0.16 -4.21
N GLY A 234 7.88 -0.48 -5.48
CA GLY A 234 6.70 -0.04 -6.18
C GLY A 234 6.74 1.44 -6.61
N ILE A 235 7.91 2.07 -6.53
CA ILE A 235 8.15 3.46 -6.87
C ILE A 235 8.60 3.53 -8.34
N PRO A 236 7.90 4.25 -9.24
CA PRO A 236 8.32 4.40 -10.62
C PRO A 236 9.64 5.19 -10.74
N PRO A 237 10.38 5.02 -11.84
CA PRO A 237 11.62 5.75 -12.06
C PRO A 237 11.43 7.26 -12.16
N ALA A 238 10.24 7.73 -12.55
CA ALA A 238 9.92 9.16 -12.60
C ALA A 238 9.89 9.84 -11.22
N GLN A 239 9.72 9.08 -10.13
CA GLN A 239 9.82 9.58 -8.76
C GLN A 239 11.28 9.62 -8.27
N TYR A 240 12.24 8.99 -8.96
CA TYR A 240 13.62 8.84 -8.46
C TYR A 240 14.30 10.18 -8.18
N ASP A 241 14.24 11.12 -9.13
CA ASP A 241 14.90 12.42 -8.98
C ASP A 241 14.20 13.29 -7.91
N LYS A 242 12.87 13.19 -7.83
CA LYS A 242 12.07 13.86 -6.79
C LYS A 242 12.41 13.33 -5.40
N LEU A 243 12.56 12.01 -5.28
CA LEU A 243 12.96 11.34 -4.05
C LEU A 243 14.38 11.69 -3.64
N ALA A 244 15.30 11.78 -4.60
CA ALA A 244 16.66 12.17 -4.35
C ALA A 244 16.73 13.60 -3.81
N ALA A 245 15.86 14.51 -4.28
CA ALA A 245 15.82 15.91 -3.87
C ALA A 245 17.20 16.59 -3.89
N GLY A 246 18.04 16.23 -4.89
CA GLY A 246 19.42 16.73 -5.01
C GLY A 246 20.47 16.05 -4.12
N ARG A 247 20.08 15.07 -3.30
CA ARG A 247 20.96 14.22 -2.47
C ARG A 247 21.26 12.89 -3.17
N SER A 248 22.20 12.12 -2.63
CA SER A 248 22.42 10.75 -3.11
C SER A 248 21.25 9.85 -2.68
N MET A 249 20.80 8.96 -3.58
CA MET A 249 19.73 8.01 -3.24
C MET A 249 20.13 7.06 -2.11
N ALA A 250 21.42 6.77 -1.97
CA ALA A 250 21.93 6.00 -0.84
C ALA A 250 21.64 6.69 0.50
N ASP A 251 21.81 8.02 0.58
CA ASP A 251 21.53 8.79 1.81
C ASP A 251 20.03 8.84 2.10
N VAL A 252 19.20 9.01 1.07
CA VAL A 252 17.72 9.00 1.21
C VAL A 252 17.22 7.65 1.71
N LEU A 253 17.71 6.55 1.11
CA LEU A 253 17.34 5.20 1.54
C LEU A 253 17.89 4.90 2.95
N ARG A 254 19.08 5.39 3.31
CA ARG A 254 19.63 5.26 4.65
C ARG A 254 18.73 5.94 5.69
N GLU A 255 18.34 7.19 5.46
CA GLU A 255 17.50 7.97 6.36
C GLU A 255 16.11 7.34 6.55
N ARG A 256 15.52 6.84 5.46
CA ARG A 256 14.23 6.13 5.54
C ARG A 256 14.33 4.83 6.31
N LEU A 257 15.40 4.06 6.09
CA LEU A 257 15.66 2.83 6.82
C LEU A 257 15.97 3.13 8.30
N GLU A 258 16.66 4.22 8.58
CA GLU A 258 16.94 4.69 9.94
C GLU A 258 15.65 4.98 10.68
N LYS A 259 14.75 5.79 10.12
CA LYS A 259 13.43 6.05 10.75
C LYS A 259 12.64 4.75 10.97
N LEU A 260 12.62 3.84 9.99
CA LEU A 260 11.95 2.55 10.14
C LEU A 260 12.55 1.70 11.28
N ALA A 261 13.88 1.75 11.45
CA ALA A 261 14.61 0.98 12.44
C ALA A 261 14.63 1.64 13.83
N CYS A 262 14.58 2.96 13.92
CA CYS A 262 15.05 3.71 15.10
C CYS A 262 14.07 4.76 15.64
N ASP A 263 12.96 5.07 14.95
CA ASP A 263 12.02 6.09 15.47
C ASP A 263 10.86 5.48 16.28
N PHE A 264 10.63 4.18 16.10
CA PHE A 264 9.55 3.46 16.77
C PHE A 264 10.06 2.14 17.37
N PRO A 265 9.58 1.75 18.56
CA PRO A 265 9.81 0.40 19.09
C PRO A 265 9.24 -0.67 18.14
N PHE A 266 9.95 -1.79 17.94
CA PHE A 266 9.44 -2.88 17.10
C PHE A 266 8.14 -3.52 17.62
N ALA A 267 7.87 -3.43 18.92
CA ALA A 267 6.59 -3.83 19.51
C ALA A 267 5.39 -2.99 18.99
N GLU A 268 5.66 -1.80 18.44
CA GLU A 268 4.64 -0.89 17.92
C GLU A 268 4.71 -0.71 16.39
N ASN A 269 5.78 -1.21 15.75
CA ASN A 269 6.02 -1.02 14.33
C ASN A 269 6.10 -2.33 13.53
N TYR A 270 4.94 -2.84 13.12
CA TYR A 270 4.85 -4.03 12.27
C TYR A 270 5.52 -3.88 10.88
N PHE A 271 5.76 -2.66 10.39
CA PHE A 271 6.47 -2.45 9.13
C PHE A 271 7.95 -2.84 9.25
N ALA A 272 8.55 -2.61 10.42
CA ALA A 272 9.92 -3.03 10.69
C ALA A 272 10.05 -4.56 10.66
N TRP A 273 9.09 -5.29 11.23
CA TRP A 273 9.02 -6.75 11.11
C TRP A 273 8.89 -7.21 9.65
N GLN A 274 8.08 -6.52 8.84
CA GLN A 274 7.98 -6.81 7.41
C GLN A 274 9.31 -6.56 6.66
N ALA A 275 10.02 -5.47 6.95
CA ALA A 275 11.32 -5.16 6.35
C ALA A 275 12.42 -6.14 6.77
N PHE A 276 12.60 -6.36 8.07
CA PHE A 276 13.74 -7.08 8.64
C PHE A 276 13.47 -8.57 8.85
N GLY A 277 12.21 -8.96 9.08
CA GLY A 277 11.80 -10.35 9.33
C GLY A 277 11.10 -11.01 8.14
N ARG A 278 10.65 -10.23 7.14
CA ARG A 278 9.90 -10.69 5.96
C ARG A 278 8.61 -11.44 6.36
N GLY A 279 7.94 -10.91 7.38
CA GLY A 279 6.68 -11.40 7.94
C GLY A 279 6.32 -10.57 9.16
N TYR A 280 5.19 -10.91 9.80
CA TYR A 280 4.87 -10.34 11.11
C TYR A 280 5.53 -11.13 12.24
N GLU A 281 5.62 -10.49 13.40
CA GLU A 281 5.90 -11.20 14.64
C GLU A 281 4.79 -12.23 14.91
N LYS A 282 5.18 -13.37 15.50
CA LYS A 282 4.28 -14.51 15.76
C LYS A 282 3.71 -14.55 17.18
N SER A 283 4.16 -13.67 18.06
CA SER A 283 3.62 -13.60 19.42
C SER A 283 2.14 -13.15 19.39
N PRO A 284 1.38 -13.44 20.47
CA PRO A 284 0.03 -12.89 20.64
C PRO A 284 0.02 -11.36 20.69
N GLU A 285 1.05 -10.75 21.29
CA GLU A 285 1.21 -9.30 21.47
C GLU A 285 1.86 -8.60 20.26
N ALA A 286 1.97 -9.30 19.13
CA ALA A 286 2.60 -8.79 17.93
C ALA A 286 1.95 -7.47 17.47
N SER A 287 2.79 -6.50 17.09
CA SER A 287 2.31 -5.35 16.32
C SER A 287 1.68 -5.86 15.01
N LEU A 288 0.43 -5.50 14.78
CA LEU A 288 -0.34 -5.88 13.59
C LEU A 288 -1.14 -4.68 13.07
N PRO A 289 -1.41 -4.61 11.76
CA PRO A 289 -2.36 -3.62 11.24
C PRO A 289 -3.74 -3.85 11.86
N PRO A 290 -4.59 -2.80 12.03
CA PRO A 290 -5.85 -2.91 12.76
C PRO A 290 -6.76 -4.06 12.32
N TYR A 291 -6.83 -4.36 11.01
CA TYR A 291 -7.64 -5.47 10.51
C TYR A 291 -7.18 -6.88 10.94
N LEU A 292 -5.92 -7.03 11.39
CA LEU A 292 -5.36 -8.29 11.86
C LEU A 292 -5.33 -8.41 13.39
N GLN A 293 -5.73 -7.38 14.13
CA GLN A 293 -5.73 -7.41 15.58
C GLN A 293 -6.94 -8.18 16.12
N GLU A 294 -6.72 -9.04 17.12
CA GLU A 294 -7.76 -9.88 17.71
C GLU A 294 -8.95 -9.06 18.23
N GLY A 295 -8.66 -7.97 18.94
CA GLY A 295 -9.68 -7.06 19.49
C GLY A 295 -10.57 -6.38 18.44
N HIS A 296 -10.19 -6.43 17.16
CA HIS A 296 -10.97 -5.89 16.06
C HIS A 296 -11.64 -6.96 15.19
N TYR A 297 -11.38 -8.26 15.44
CA TYR A 297 -11.81 -9.32 14.55
C TYR A 297 -13.34 -9.46 14.43
N GLU A 298 -14.08 -9.43 15.55
CA GLU A 298 -15.55 -9.54 15.48
C GLU A 298 -16.17 -8.33 14.78
N ALA A 299 -15.73 -7.12 15.12
CA ALA A 299 -16.17 -5.90 14.44
C ALA A 299 -15.85 -5.92 12.94
N LEU A 300 -14.66 -6.43 12.56
CA LEU A 300 -14.30 -6.63 11.17
C LEU A 300 -15.26 -7.61 10.49
N ARG A 301 -15.54 -8.77 11.09
CA ARG A 301 -16.42 -9.79 10.53
C ARG A 301 -17.85 -9.28 10.34
N GLU A 302 -18.37 -8.49 11.27
CA GLU A 302 -19.70 -7.88 11.16
C GLU A 302 -19.75 -6.79 10.07
N ARG A 303 -18.68 -6.02 9.91
CA ARG A 303 -18.66 -4.84 9.04
C ARG A 303 -18.07 -5.09 7.65
N VAL A 304 -17.43 -6.24 7.41
CA VAL A 304 -16.77 -6.54 6.12
C VAL A 304 -17.72 -6.53 4.92
N GLY A 305 -19.02 -6.75 5.14
CA GLY A 305 -20.05 -6.57 4.11
C GLY A 305 -20.20 -5.13 3.60
N ARG A 306 -19.65 -4.14 4.32
CA ARG A 306 -19.61 -2.72 3.94
C ARG A 306 -18.37 -2.35 3.09
N LEU A 307 -17.45 -3.31 2.87
CA LEU A 307 -16.29 -3.13 2.01
C LEU A 307 -16.58 -3.65 0.60
N GLU A 308 -16.53 -2.75 -0.37
CA GLU A 308 -16.52 -3.09 -1.79
C GLU A 308 -15.09 -3.01 -2.35
N VAL A 309 -14.70 -3.99 -3.16
CA VAL A 309 -13.38 -3.99 -3.84
C VAL A 309 -13.63 -4.05 -5.34
N ILE A 310 -13.24 -2.99 -6.05
CA ILE A 310 -13.59 -2.78 -7.46
C ILE A 310 -12.31 -2.63 -8.29
N GLN A 311 -12.27 -3.33 -9.42
CA GLN A 311 -11.26 -3.07 -10.43
C GLN A 311 -11.70 -1.92 -11.34
N ALA A 312 -11.22 -0.70 -11.09
CA ALA A 312 -11.57 0.48 -11.87
C ALA A 312 -10.48 1.56 -11.78
N ASN A 313 -10.56 2.56 -12.65
CA ASN A 313 -9.85 3.82 -12.43
C ASN A 313 -10.61 4.67 -11.41
N MET A 314 -9.88 5.29 -10.47
CA MET A 314 -10.48 6.12 -9.43
C MET A 314 -11.33 7.27 -10.00
N THR A 315 -10.82 7.94 -11.04
CA THR A 315 -11.52 9.05 -11.69
C THR A 315 -12.83 8.56 -12.33
N ASP A 316 -12.79 7.44 -13.06
CA ASP A 316 -13.96 6.86 -13.72
C ASP A 316 -15.01 6.37 -12.70
N TYR A 317 -14.55 5.81 -11.58
CA TYR A 317 -15.42 5.41 -10.47
C TYR A 317 -16.11 6.62 -9.85
N LEU A 318 -15.35 7.66 -9.51
CA LEU A 318 -15.89 8.89 -8.92
C LEU A 318 -16.84 9.61 -9.88
N GLN A 319 -16.59 9.59 -11.19
CA GLN A 319 -17.48 10.16 -12.20
C GLN A 319 -18.90 9.58 -12.15
N GLN A 320 -19.05 8.32 -11.75
CA GLN A 320 -20.35 7.63 -11.63
C GLN A 320 -21.06 7.87 -10.29
N GLN A 321 -20.37 8.50 -9.32
CA GLN A 321 -20.96 8.78 -8.00
C GLN A 321 -21.75 10.08 -8.01
N GLU A 322 -22.75 10.15 -7.13
CA GLU A 322 -23.54 11.35 -6.90
C GLU A 322 -22.67 12.49 -6.35
N ALA A 323 -23.09 13.73 -6.60
CA ALA A 323 -22.42 14.88 -5.99
C ALA A 323 -22.57 14.83 -4.46
N GLN A 324 -21.55 15.28 -3.73
CA GLN A 324 -21.58 15.33 -2.27
C GLN A 324 -21.88 14.01 -1.54
N SER A 325 -21.42 12.89 -2.10
CA SER A 325 -21.67 11.53 -1.61
C SER A 325 -20.51 10.88 -0.85
N VAL A 326 -19.31 11.50 -0.83
CA VAL A 326 -18.10 10.89 -0.24
C VAL A 326 -17.49 11.79 0.83
N ASP A 327 -17.24 11.22 2.01
CA ASP A 327 -16.71 11.95 3.16
C ASP A 327 -15.18 11.95 3.19
N ARG A 328 -14.54 10.84 2.81
CA ARG A 328 -13.10 10.63 2.95
C ARG A 328 -12.50 10.02 1.71
N PHE A 329 -11.40 10.59 1.24
CA PHE A 329 -10.65 10.13 0.08
C PHE A 329 -9.21 9.79 0.46
N LEU A 330 -8.75 8.62 0.05
CA LEU A 330 -7.37 8.19 0.23
C LEU A 330 -6.77 7.74 -1.09
N LEU A 331 -5.73 8.45 -1.52
CA LEU A 331 -5.17 8.29 -2.87
C LEU A 331 -3.79 7.64 -2.89
N LEU A 332 -3.27 7.24 -1.72
CA LEU A 332 -1.89 6.74 -1.58
C LEU A 332 -0.91 7.69 -2.29
N ASP A 333 0.12 7.18 -2.96
CA ASP A 333 1.05 7.96 -3.77
C ASP A 333 0.69 8.04 -5.27
N ALA A 334 -0.50 7.57 -5.66
CA ALA A 334 -0.86 7.40 -7.07
C ALA A 334 -0.78 8.70 -7.90
N GLN A 335 -0.93 9.85 -7.24
CA GLN A 335 -0.91 11.16 -7.90
C GLN A 335 0.46 11.59 -8.42
N ASP A 336 1.55 11.03 -7.90
CA ASP A 336 2.89 11.32 -8.40
C ASP A 336 3.10 10.85 -9.84
N TRP A 337 2.28 9.91 -10.31
CA TRP A 337 2.39 9.30 -11.62
C TRP A 337 1.47 9.98 -12.65
N MET A 338 0.54 10.80 -12.16
CA MET A 338 -0.46 11.44 -12.99
C MET A 338 0.16 12.62 -13.72
N THR A 339 -0.18 12.77 -15.00
CA THR A 339 -0.01 14.04 -15.72
C THR A 339 -0.91 15.12 -15.11
N ASP A 340 -0.61 16.39 -15.36
CA ASP A 340 -1.43 17.49 -14.84
C ASP A 340 -2.89 17.39 -15.30
N ARG A 341 -3.13 16.90 -16.52
CA ARG A 341 -4.49 16.62 -17.01
C ARG A 341 -5.20 15.57 -16.15
N GLN A 342 -4.56 14.41 -15.93
CA GLN A 342 -5.15 13.34 -15.12
C GLN A 342 -5.38 13.78 -13.67
N LEU A 343 -4.46 14.58 -13.12
CA LEU A 343 -4.59 15.15 -11.79
C LEU A 343 -5.80 16.09 -11.70
N ASN A 344 -5.97 17.00 -12.68
CA ASN A 344 -7.12 17.90 -12.74
C ASN A 344 -8.44 17.15 -12.96
N ASP A 345 -8.47 16.12 -13.82
CA ASP A 345 -9.65 15.28 -14.02
C ASP A 345 -10.05 14.58 -12.71
N LEU A 346 -9.09 13.98 -11.99
CA LEU A 346 -9.33 13.34 -10.69
C LEU A 346 -9.86 14.33 -9.65
N TRP A 347 -9.18 15.45 -9.43
CA TRP A 347 -9.57 16.45 -8.43
C TRP A 347 -10.87 17.18 -8.76
N SER A 348 -11.25 17.24 -10.04
CA SER A 348 -12.58 17.72 -10.43
C SER A 348 -13.67 16.76 -9.94
N GLN A 349 -13.47 15.44 -10.08
CA GLN A 349 -14.41 14.44 -9.57
C GLN A 349 -14.40 14.35 -8.04
N ILE A 350 -13.23 14.46 -7.39
CA ILE A 350 -13.14 14.56 -5.92
C ILE A 350 -13.92 15.78 -5.44
N SER A 351 -13.67 16.97 -5.99
CA SER A 351 -14.37 18.20 -5.58
C SER A 351 -15.89 18.11 -5.77
N ARG A 352 -16.35 17.48 -6.86
CA ARG A 352 -17.78 17.28 -7.12
C ARG A 352 -18.44 16.29 -6.14
N THR A 353 -17.77 15.18 -5.85
CA THR A 353 -18.32 14.08 -5.03
C THR A 353 -18.08 14.27 -3.54
N ALA A 354 -17.15 15.14 -3.16
CA ALA A 354 -16.88 15.49 -1.77
C ALA A 354 -18.14 15.98 -1.08
N ALA A 355 -18.48 15.42 0.07
CA ALA A 355 -19.51 15.94 0.98
C ALA A 355 -19.02 17.23 1.69
N PRO A 356 -19.89 17.97 2.40
CA PRO A 356 -19.45 19.00 3.35
C PRO A 356 -18.49 18.41 4.41
N GLY A 357 -17.41 19.13 4.73
CA GLY A 357 -16.39 18.64 5.66
C GLY A 357 -15.56 17.45 5.15
N ALA A 358 -15.60 17.16 3.85
CA ALA A 358 -14.83 16.07 3.27
C ALA A 358 -13.32 16.29 3.40
N ARG A 359 -12.57 15.19 3.45
CA ARG A 359 -11.12 15.21 3.61
C ARG A 359 -10.43 14.31 2.61
N VAL A 360 -9.31 14.78 2.07
CA VAL A 360 -8.46 14.05 1.12
C VAL A 360 -7.09 13.88 1.77
N LEU A 361 -6.62 12.63 1.84
CA LEU A 361 -5.29 12.28 2.31
C LEU A 361 -4.54 11.51 1.23
N PHE A 362 -3.30 11.89 1.00
CA PHE A 362 -2.42 11.22 0.05
C PHE A 362 -0.96 11.36 0.47
N ARG A 363 -0.08 10.61 -0.18
CA ARG A 363 1.35 10.61 0.07
C ARG A 363 2.10 11.01 -1.19
N THR A 364 3.34 11.44 -1.03
CA THR A 364 4.22 11.77 -2.14
C THR A 364 5.63 11.27 -1.89
N ALA A 365 6.35 11.05 -2.98
CA ALA A 365 7.75 10.71 -2.95
C ALA A 365 8.58 11.84 -2.30
N ASP A 366 8.29 13.09 -2.66
CA ASP A 366 8.93 14.31 -2.15
C ASP A 366 8.20 14.86 -0.91
N GLU A 367 8.84 15.76 -0.15
CA GLU A 367 8.26 16.38 1.05
C GLU A 367 7.15 17.41 0.73
N PRO A 368 7.27 18.30 -0.27
CA PRO A 368 6.22 19.25 -0.59
C PRO A 368 5.04 18.59 -1.30
N SER A 369 3.83 19.11 -1.05
CA SER A 369 2.64 18.67 -1.80
C SER A 369 2.80 18.94 -3.29
N LEU A 370 2.44 17.96 -4.12
CA LEU A 370 2.50 18.09 -5.57
C LEU A 370 1.40 18.97 -6.17
N LEU A 371 0.36 19.37 -5.41
CA LEU A 371 -0.80 20.06 -6.00
C LEU A 371 -0.51 21.51 -6.43
N PRO A 372 0.13 22.36 -5.61
CA PRO A 372 0.43 23.74 -6.02
C PRO A 372 1.27 23.77 -7.30
N GLY A 373 0.80 24.53 -8.30
CA GLY A 373 1.45 24.64 -9.62
C GLY A 373 1.08 23.54 -10.61
N ARG A 374 0.48 22.42 -10.18
CA ARG A 374 0.00 21.33 -11.06
C ARG A 374 -1.51 21.24 -11.17
N LEU A 375 -2.22 21.59 -10.10
CA LEU A 375 -3.68 21.64 -10.05
C LEU A 375 -4.19 23.03 -10.45
N ALA A 376 -5.28 23.10 -11.21
CA ALA A 376 -5.91 24.37 -11.54
C ALA A 376 -6.29 25.14 -10.26
N GLN A 377 -6.02 26.44 -10.24
CA GLN A 377 -6.22 27.28 -9.06
C GLN A 377 -7.67 27.22 -8.55
N SER A 378 -8.65 27.20 -9.45
CA SER A 378 -10.07 27.10 -9.09
C SER A 378 -10.45 25.82 -8.36
N LEU A 379 -9.73 24.71 -8.59
CA LEU A 379 -9.91 23.48 -7.82
C LEU A 379 -9.17 23.58 -6.50
N LEU A 380 -7.94 24.10 -6.50
CA LEU A 380 -7.13 24.24 -5.29
C LEU A 380 -7.81 25.14 -4.25
N ASP A 381 -8.49 26.20 -4.70
CA ASP A 381 -9.21 27.15 -3.83
C ASP A 381 -10.39 26.54 -3.07
N ILE A 382 -10.88 25.37 -3.48
CA ILE A 382 -11.95 24.61 -2.78
C ILE A 382 -11.40 23.91 -1.54
N TRP A 383 -10.08 23.73 -1.44
CA TRP A 383 -9.45 22.92 -0.41
C TRP A 383 -8.51 23.76 0.46
N ASP A 384 -8.52 23.48 1.76
CA ASP A 384 -7.58 24.02 2.72
C ASP A 384 -6.48 22.99 3.00
N TYR A 385 -5.22 23.35 2.72
CA TYR A 385 -4.07 22.50 2.99
C TYR A 385 -3.68 22.60 4.47
N ARG A 386 -3.79 21.49 5.19
CA ARG A 386 -3.46 21.44 6.62
C ARG A 386 -1.97 21.16 6.79
N GLN A 387 -1.11 22.15 6.53
CA GLN A 387 0.35 21.97 6.51
C GLN A 387 0.93 21.38 7.80
N GLU A 388 0.61 21.96 8.97
CA GLU A 388 1.13 21.47 10.25
C GLU A 388 0.65 20.05 10.55
N ARG A 389 -0.63 19.77 10.30
CA ARG A 389 -1.19 18.43 10.49
C ARG A 389 -0.58 17.42 9.53
N SER A 390 -0.29 17.82 8.30
CA SER A 390 0.39 17.01 7.28
C SER A 390 1.78 16.61 7.75
N ALA A 391 2.58 17.56 8.27
CA ALA A 391 3.90 17.28 8.83
C ALA A 391 3.84 16.31 10.03
N GLN A 392 2.86 16.50 10.93
CA GLN A 392 2.64 15.58 12.05
C GLN A 392 2.28 14.16 11.58
N LEU A 393 1.42 14.03 10.58
CA LEU A 393 1.04 12.74 10.00
C LEU A 393 2.24 12.05 9.34
N THR A 394 3.08 12.79 8.62
CA THR A 394 4.34 12.27 8.07
C THR A 394 5.26 11.74 9.17
N ALA A 395 5.40 12.48 10.27
CA ALA A 395 6.20 12.03 11.42
C ALA A 395 5.63 10.77 12.08
N GLN A 396 4.30 10.64 12.15
CA GLN A 396 3.59 9.51 12.75
C GLN A 396 3.52 8.26 11.85
N ASP A 397 3.74 8.39 10.53
CA ASP A 397 3.70 7.25 9.62
C ASP A 397 4.91 6.32 9.86
N ARG A 398 4.61 5.13 10.40
CA ARG A 398 5.59 4.12 10.81
C ARG A 398 6.25 3.38 9.63
N SER A 399 5.70 3.47 8.42
CA SER A 399 6.23 2.77 7.23
C SER A 399 7.53 3.38 6.72
N SER A 400 7.73 4.69 6.93
CA SER A 400 8.91 5.46 6.52
C SER A 400 9.21 5.43 5.00
N ILE A 401 8.21 5.16 4.15
CA ILE A 401 8.43 5.05 2.69
C ILE A 401 8.31 6.38 1.95
N TYR A 402 7.51 7.33 2.44
CA TYR A 402 7.14 8.52 1.68
C TYR A 402 7.82 9.79 2.23
N GLY A 403 8.07 10.75 1.35
CA GLY A 403 8.63 12.06 1.73
C GLY A 403 7.60 12.93 2.45
N GLY A 404 6.32 12.82 2.07
CA GLY A 404 5.24 13.59 2.67
C GLY A 404 3.92 12.83 2.74
N THR A 405 3.14 13.11 3.79
CA THR A 405 1.70 12.82 3.91
C THR A 405 0.95 14.14 3.90
N HIS A 406 -0.01 14.30 3.00
CA HIS A 406 -0.72 15.56 2.77
C HIS A 406 -2.19 15.43 3.07
N LEU A 407 -2.69 16.36 3.89
CA LEU A 407 -4.09 16.46 4.25
C LEU A 407 -4.69 17.75 3.68
N TYR A 408 -5.75 17.58 2.88
CA TYR A 408 -6.59 18.66 2.38
C TYR A 408 -8.00 18.50 2.94
N VAL A 409 -8.57 19.58 3.45
CA VAL A 409 -9.93 19.63 3.99
C VAL A 409 -10.76 20.54 3.11
N ARG A 410 -11.94 20.10 2.71
CA ARG A 410 -12.83 20.94 1.89
C ARG A 410 -13.20 22.20 2.67
N ARG A 411 -13.12 23.36 2.02
CA ARG A 411 -13.66 24.62 2.55
C ARG A 411 -15.18 24.60 2.49
N ASP A 412 -15.81 25.19 3.50
CA ASP A 412 -17.26 25.30 3.59
C ASP A 412 -17.85 26.25 2.53
#